data_AF-W2FR01-F1
#
_entry.id   AF-W2FR01-F1
#
_cell.length_a   1.000
_cell.length_b   1.000
_cell.length_c   1.000
_cell.angle_alpha   90.00
_cell.angle_beta   90.00
_cell.angle_gamma   90.00
#
_symmetry.space_group_name_H-M   'P 1'
#
loop_
_entity.id
_entity.type
_entity.pdbx_description
1 polymer ?
#
loop_
_entity_poly.entity_id
_entity_poly.type
_entity_poly.pdbx_seq_one_letter_code
_entity_poly.pdbx_strand_id
1 'polypeptide(L)'
;MMVIKHCPLVDIPDTFNEFHQLISVKVYNSTIVEWRESAAITNTNHPAFLSLMLVRTNMTNGELPAGFQSSDPPLNLYDYEFCITNLREVPDDLD
;
A
#
# COMPACT_ATOMS: atom_id res chain seq x y z
N MET A 1 9.34 -8.65 3.58
CA MET A 1 7.99 -8.33 4.07
C MET A 1 8.10 -7.19 5.08
N MET A 2 7.27 -6.16 4.92
CA MET A 2 7.13 -5.06 5.87
C MET A 2 5.78 -5.17 6.60
N VAL A 3 5.79 -4.95 7.92
CA VAL A 3 4.60 -5.06 8.75
C VAL A 3 4.46 -3.81 9.62
N ILE A 4 3.35 -3.10 9.45
CA ILE A 4 2.99 -1.90 10.22
C ILE A 4 1.77 -2.26 11.08
N LYS A 5 1.89 -2.09 12.39
CA LYS A 5 0.88 -2.51 13.37
C LYS A 5 0.66 -1.44 14.42
N HIS A 6 -0.60 -1.20 14.79
CA HIS A 6 -0.96 -0.34 15.90
C HIS A 6 -0.41 1.09 15.78
N CYS A 7 -0.32 1.60 14.55
CA CYS A 7 0.18 2.93 14.28
C CYS A 7 -0.98 3.85 13.86
N PRO A 8 -1.36 4.84 14.68
CA PRO A 8 -2.47 5.73 14.35
C PRO A 8 -2.09 6.82 13.33
N LEU A 9 -0.81 6.96 12.99
CA LEU A 9 -0.30 8.01 12.10
C LEU A 9 0.77 7.42 11.17
N VAL A 10 0.34 6.56 10.24
CA VAL A 10 1.24 6.03 9.20
C VAL A 10 1.41 7.08 8.10
N ASP A 11 2.64 7.55 7.96
CA ASP A 11 3.12 8.40 6.86
C ASP A 11 4.34 7.69 6.24
N ILE A 12 4.24 7.33 4.96
CA ILE A 12 5.31 6.59 4.25
C ILE A 12 6.24 7.58 3.53
N PRO A 13 7.54 7.59 3.87
CA PRO A 13 8.51 8.50 3.25
C PRO A 13 9.03 7.98 1.91
N ASP A 14 9.62 8.86 1.11
CA ASP A 14 10.21 8.54 -0.20
C ASP A 14 11.36 7.51 -0.13
N THR A 15 12.01 7.37 1.03
CA THR A 15 13.01 6.31 1.25
C THR A 15 12.42 4.90 1.16
N PHE A 16 11.09 4.77 1.15
CA PHE A 16 10.40 3.53 0.85
C PHE A 16 10.82 2.92 -0.51
N ASN A 17 11.14 3.76 -1.49
CA ASN A 17 11.59 3.30 -2.81
C ASN A 17 12.90 2.49 -2.78
N GLU A 18 13.67 2.55 -1.70
CA GLU A 18 14.92 1.81 -1.59
C GLU A 18 14.70 0.30 -1.35
N PHE A 19 13.49 -0.12 -0.96
CA PHE A 19 13.18 -1.52 -0.63
C PHE A 19 12.93 -2.41 -1.87
N HIS A 20 13.91 -2.54 -2.76
CA HIS A 20 13.83 -3.31 -4.01
C HIS A 20 13.47 -4.79 -3.86
N GLN A 21 13.76 -5.37 -2.70
CA GLN A 21 13.47 -6.78 -2.38
C GLN A 21 12.20 -6.93 -1.53
N LEU A 22 11.36 -5.90 -1.47
CA LEU A 22 10.12 -5.94 -0.72
C LEU A 22 9.11 -6.87 -1.42
N ILE A 23 8.77 -7.96 -0.73
CA ILE A 23 7.83 -8.97 -1.22
C ILE A 23 6.37 -8.60 -0.91
N SER A 24 6.12 -7.98 0.24
CA SER A 24 4.75 -7.69 0.67
C SER A 24 4.69 -6.63 1.75
N VAL A 25 3.55 -5.95 1.82
CA VAL A 25 3.18 -5.01 2.88
C VAL A 25 1.95 -5.51 3.61
N LYS A 26 2.02 -5.48 4.95
CA LYS A 26 0.85 -5.67 5.80
C LYS A 26 0.67 -4.48 6.72
N VAL A 27 -0.50 -3.86 6.66
CA VAL A 27 -0.94 -2.83 7.61
C VAL A 27 -2.09 -3.39 8.44
N TYR A 28 -1.93 -3.36 9.76
CA TYR A 28 -2.93 -3.89 10.68
C TYR A 28 -3.26 -2.93 11.82
N ASN A 29 -4.55 -2.72 12.05
CA ASN A 29 -5.06 -1.90 13.16
C ASN A 29 -4.36 -0.54 13.24
N SER A 30 -4.34 0.19 12.12
CA SER A 30 -3.55 1.40 11.93
C SER A 30 -4.33 2.42 11.09
N THR A 31 -3.87 3.66 11.02
CA THR A 31 -4.43 4.69 10.13
C THR A 31 -3.34 5.21 9.20
N ILE A 32 -3.53 5.05 7.90
CA ILE A 32 -2.70 5.64 6.84
C ILE A 32 -3.17 7.07 6.65
N VAL A 33 -2.37 8.00 7.14
CA VAL A 33 -2.59 9.44 6.97
C VAL A 33 -2.07 9.86 5.61
N GLU A 34 -0.90 9.36 5.22
CA GLU A 34 -0.28 9.69 3.95
C GLU A 34 0.56 8.52 3.40
N TRP A 35 0.36 8.21 2.12
CA TRP A 35 1.23 7.35 1.34
C TRP A 35 1.20 7.90 -0.09
N ARG A 36 2.21 8.73 -0.37
CA ARG A 36 2.27 9.61 -1.53
C ARG A 36 2.58 8.82 -2.80
N GLU A 37 2.29 9.41 -3.95
CA GLU A 37 2.71 8.91 -5.25
C GLU A 37 4.23 8.79 -5.37
N SER A 38 5.00 9.70 -4.75
CA SER A 38 6.46 9.66 -4.73
C SER A 38 7.04 8.43 -4.03
N ALA A 39 6.26 7.76 -3.19
CA ALA A 39 6.59 6.52 -2.50
C ALA A 39 5.70 5.35 -2.98
N ALA A 40 5.27 5.37 -4.24
CA ALA A 40 4.38 4.35 -4.77
C ALA A 40 5.05 2.97 -4.88
N ILE A 41 4.23 1.94 -4.70
CA ILE A 41 4.62 0.57 -4.99
C ILE A 41 4.65 0.40 -6.51
N THR A 42 5.84 0.50 -7.09
CA THR A 42 6.05 0.36 -8.54
C THR A 42 6.85 -0.89 -8.92
N ASN A 43 6.75 -1.35 -10.17
CA ASN A 43 7.62 -2.41 -10.69
C ASN A 43 9.09 -1.96 -10.73
N THR A 44 9.33 -0.68 -11.03
CA THR A 44 10.68 -0.09 -11.04
C THR A 44 11.38 -0.22 -9.68
N ASN A 45 10.70 0.17 -8.60
CA ASN A 45 11.29 0.23 -7.26
C ASN A 45 11.04 -1.03 -6.44
N HIS A 46 10.01 -1.83 -6.75
CA HIS A 46 9.60 -3.00 -5.99
C HIS A 46 9.27 -4.21 -6.90
N PRO A 47 10.21 -4.66 -7.76
CA PRO A 47 9.94 -5.71 -8.76
C PRO A 47 9.59 -7.09 -8.15
N ALA A 48 9.97 -7.31 -6.89
CA ALA A 48 9.68 -8.55 -6.16
C ALA A 48 8.35 -8.51 -5.40
N PHE A 49 7.56 -7.44 -5.52
CA PHE A 49 6.34 -7.25 -4.75
C PHE A 49 5.20 -8.16 -5.24
N LEU A 50 4.54 -8.82 -4.30
CA LEU A 50 3.59 -9.90 -4.55
C LEU A 50 2.20 -9.63 -3.96
N SER A 51 2.13 -8.97 -2.78
CA SER A 51 0.85 -8.79 -2.10
C SER A 51 0.77 -7.58 -1.16
N LEU A 52 -0.43 -7.00 -1.09
CA LEU A 52 -0.79 -5.91 -0.19
C LEU A 52 -1.95 -6.34 0.72
N MET A 53 -1.77 -6.22 2.04
CA MET A 53 -2.80 -6.56 3.02
C MET A 53 -3.10 -5.38 3.95
N LEU A 54 -4.30 -4.83 3.86
CA LEU A 54 -4.83 -3.76 4.70
C LEU A 54 -5.98 -4.30 5.57
N VAL A 55 -5.73 -4.53 6.85
CA VAL A 55 -6.71 -5.15 7.77
C VAL A 55 -6.95 -4.21 8.96
N ARG A 56 -8.22 -3.87 9.25
CA ARG A 56 -8.54 -2.88 10.30
C ARG A 56 -7.77 -1.57 10.09
N THR A 57 -7.72 -1.12 8.84
CA THR A 57 -6.91 0.03 8.43
C THR A 57 -7.83 1.16 7.97
N ASN A 58 -7.66 2.34 8.56
CA ASN A 58 -8.30 3.56 8.08
C ASN A 58 -7.36 4.28 7.10
N MET A 59 -7.94 4.88 6.07
CA MET A 59 -7.26 5.69 5.07
C MET A 59 -7.91 7.07 5.02
N THR A 60 -7.09 8.10 4.77
CA THR A 60 -7.58 9.48 4.61
C THR A 60 -8.71 9.54 3.58
N ASN A 61 -9.80 10.22 3.92
CA ASN A 61 -11.04 10.34 3.13
C ASN A 61 -11.78 9.02 2.79
N GLY A 62 -11.28 7.86 3.23
CA GLY A 62 -11.81 6.55 2.83
C GLY A 62 -11.45 6.17 1.38
N GLU A 63 -10.34 6.72 0.89
CA GLU A 63 -9.81 6.48 -0.45
C GLU A 63 -8.54 5.63 -0.37
N LEU A 64 -8.29 4.80 -1.39
CA LEU A 64 -7.03 4.07 -1.48
C LEU A 64 -5.89 5.09 -1.65
N PRO A 65 -4.81 5.04 -0.86
CA PRO A 65 -3.71 5.98 -1.02
C PRO A 65 -3.06 5.95 -2.41
N ALA A 66 -2.57 7.10 -2.88
CA ALA A 66 -1.92 7.23 -4.19
C ALA A 66 -0.71 6.31 -4.34
N GLY A 67 0.00 6.00 -3.24
CA GLY A 67 1.11 5.05 -3.26
C GLY A 67 0.74 3.61 -3.64
N PHE A 68 -0.54 3.27 -3.74
CA PHE A 68 -1.01 1.96 -4.22
C PHE A 68 -1.60 1.99 -5.64
N GLN A 69 -1.60 3.14 -6.31
CA GLN A 69 -2.26 3.38 -7.61
C GLN A 69 -1.22 3.80 -8.68
N SER A 70 -0.06 3.15 -8.70
CA SER A 70 0.99 3.43 -9.67
C SER A 70 0.56 3.04 -11.09
N SER A 71 0.89 3.87 -12.09
CA SER A 71 0.80 3.49 -13.51
C SER A 71 1.87 2.47 -13.95
N ASP A 72 2.82 2.15 -13.08
CA ASP A 72 3.84 1.10 -13.25
C ASP A 72 3.68 0.07 -12.11
N PRO A 73 2.60 -0.73 -12.04
CA PRO A 73 2.37 -1.68 -10.96
C PRO A 73 3.35 -2.87 -11.03
N PRO A 74 3.76 -3.48 -9.90
CA PRO A 74 4.65 -4.64 -9.92
C PRO A 74 4.07 -5.80 -10.73
N LEU A 75 4.87 -6.34 -11.66
CA LEU A 75 4.41 -7.40 -12.58
C LEU A 75 4.05 -8.72 -11.89
N ASN A 76 4.52 -8.92 -10.66
CA ASN A 76 4.28 -10.14 -9.89
C ASN A 76 3.20 -9.96 -8.80
N LEU A 77 2.58 -8.78 -8.71
CA LEU A 77 1.50 -8.52 -7.77
C LEU A 77 0.29 -9.39 -8.16
N TYR A 78 -0.19 -10.20 -7.21
CA TYR A 78 -1.29 -11.13 -7.47
C TYR A 78 -2.41 -11.06 -6.42
N ASP A 79 -2.24 -10.26 -5.37
CA ASP A 79 -3.14 -10.26 -4.23
C ASP A 79 -3.25 -8.90 -3.54
N TYR A 80 -4.51 -8.45 -3.43
CA TYR A 80 -4.93 -7.30 -2.65
C TYR A 80 -5.97 -7.76 -1.63
N GLU A 81 -5.65 -7.59 -0.35
CA GLU A 81 -6.56 -7.92 0.75
C GLU A 81 -7.01 -6.66 1.49
N PHE A 82 -8.30 -6.32 1.38
CA PHE A 82 -8.93 -5.24 2.15
C PHE A 82 -9.96 -5.83 3.12
N CYS A 83 -9.68 -5.80 4.42
CA CYS A 83 -10.57 -6.36 5.44
C CYS A 83 -10.86 -5.35 6.54
N ILE A 84 -12.13 -5.04 6.78
CA ILE A 84 -12.55 -4.11 7.85
C ILE A 84 -11.80 -2.76 7.69
N THR A 85 -11.88 -2.17 6.49
CA THR A 85 -11.30 -0.86 6.19
C THR A 85 -12.41 0.18 6.07
N ASN A 86 -12.05 1.46 5.99
CA ASN A 86 -12.98 2.54 5.63
C ASN A 86 -12.97 2.85 4.12
N LEU A 87 -12.44 1.95 3.28
CA LEU A 87 -12.39 2.13 1.83
C LEU A 87 -13.82 2.18 1.28
N ARG A 88 -14.14 3.24 0.56
CA ARG A 88 -15.49 3.45 0.00
C ARG A 88 -15.68 2.74 -1.33
N GLU A 89 -14.63 2.75 -2.14
CA GLU A 89 -14.63 2.23 -3.50
C GLU A 89 -13.23 1.68 -3.82
N VAL A 90 -13.20 0.58 -4.56
CA VAL A 90 -11.96 0.04 -5.12
C VAL A 90 -11.79 0.68 -6.49
N PRO A 91 -10.61 1.27 -6.82
CA PRO A 91 -10.38 1.85 -8.14
C PRO A 91 -10.60 0.85 -9.27
N ASP A 92 -11.22 1.29 -10.37
CA ASP A 92 -11.52 0.45 -11.54
C ASP A 92 -10.25 -0.04 -12.27
N ASP A 93 -9.11 0.62 -12.06
CA ASP A 93 -7.81 0.35 -12.67
C ASP A 93 -6.85 -0.43 -11.75
N LEU A 94 -7.38 -1.00 -10.67
CA LEU A 94 -6.63 -1.91 -9.79
C LEU A 94 -6.62 -3.32 -10.39
N ASP A 95 -5.78 -3.53 -11.40
CA ASP A 95 -5.56 -4.83 -12.10
C ASP A 95 -4.64 -5.80 -11.33
#